data_AF-A0AAX4A7P4-F1
#
_entry.id   AF-A0AAX4A7P4-F1
#
_cell.length_a   1.000
_cell.length_b   1.000
_cell.length_c   1.000
_cell.angle_alpha   90.00
_cell.angle_beta   90.00
_cell.angle_gamma   90.00
#
_symmetry.space_group_name_H-M   'P 1'
#
loop_
_entity.id
_entity.type
_entity.pdbx_description
1 polymer ?
#
loop_
_entity_poly.entity_id
_entity_poly.type
_entity_poly.pdbx_seq_one_letter_code
_entity_poly.pdbx_strand_id
1 'polypeptide(L)' 'MVYLLAGDTVLVLAQTFIEANQSATAQSEFSMERRATYVFRNIDGKWLCAIDNSYGTTLIDEK' A
#
# COMPACT_ATOMS: atom_id res chain seq x y z
N MET A 1 -2.10 -4.33 -9.13
CA MET A 1 -0.94 -4.57 -8.24
C MET A 1 0.25 -5.01 -9.09
N VAL A 2 1.45 -4.54 -8.77
CA VAL A 2 2.71 -4.92 -9.44
C VAL A 2 3.64 -5.56 -8.40
N TYR A 3 4.36 -6.60 -8.80
CA TYR A 3 5.29 -7.33 -7.94
C TYR A 3 6.71 -7.26 -8.52
N LEU A 4 7.64 -6.75 -7.73
CA LEU A 4 9.06 -6.67 -8.09
C LEU A 4 9.82 -7.66 -7.20
N LEU A 5 10.17 -8.81 -7.78
CA LEU A 5 10.82 -9.93 -7.10
C LEU A 5 12.34 -9.72 -7.03
N ALA A 6 12.92 -10.00 -5.86
CA ALA A 6 14.36 -9.97 -5.62
C ALA A 6 14.74 -11.06 -4.60
N GLY A 7 15.04 -12.27 -5.09
CA GLY A 7 15.41 -13.40 -4.25
C GLY A 7 14.29 -13.82 -3.30
N ASP A 8 14.54 -13.74 -1.99
CA ASP A 8 13.58 -14.04 -0.93
C ASP A 8 12.64 -12.86 -0.61
N THR A 9 12.72 -11.76 -1.35
CA THR A 9 11.99 -10.52 -1.07
C THR A 9 11.13 -10.11 -2.28
N VAL A 10 9.98 -9.50 -2.02
CA VAL A 10 9.13 -8.89 -3.05
C VAL A 10 8.66 -7.51 -2.61
N LEU A 11 8.85 -6.52 -3.48
CA LEU A 11 8.22 -5.20 -3.37
C LEU A 11 6.88 -5.24 -4.11
N VAL A 12 5.81 -4.92 -3.41
CA VAL A 12 4.44 -4.87 -3.93
C VAL A 12 4.02 -3.42 -4.07
N LEU A 13 3.69 -3.00 -5.29
CA LEU A 13 3.07 -1.71 -5.58
C LEU A 13 1.56 -1.94 -5.72
N ALA A 14 0.80 -1.39 -4.77
CA ALA A 14 -0.64 -1.61 -4.67
C ALA A 14 -1.41 -0.30 -4.82
N GLN A 15 -2.31 -0.25 -5.80
CA GLN A 15 -3.27 0.83 -5.96
C GLN A 15 -4.61 0.37 -5.39
N THR A 16 -5.23 1.19 -4.54
CA THR A 16 -6.51 0.88 -3.90
C THR A 16 -7.40 2.10 -3.95
N PHE A 17 -8.60 1.94 -4.49
CA PHE A 17 -9.66 2.95 -4.43
C PHE A 17 -10.47 2.69 -3.16
N ILE A 18 -10.51 3.68 -2.26
CA ILE A 18 -11.30 3.61 -1.03
C ILE A 18 -12.53 4.48 -1.22
N GLU A 19 -13.70 3.85 -1.21
CA GLU A 19 -14.98 4.56 -1.16
C GLU A 19 -15.51 4.50 0.27
N ALA A 20 -15.59 5.65 0.94
CA ALA A 20 -16.33 5.78 2.19
C ALA A 20 -17.83 5.91 1.87
N ASN A 21 -18.70 5.35 2.72
CA ASN A 21 -20.15 5.50 2.54
C ASN A 21 -20.55 6.99 2.49
N GLN A 22 -21.66 7.30 1.79
CA GLN A 22 -22.11 8.68 1.55
C GLN A 22 -22.33 9.52 2.83
N SER A 23 -22.45 8.89 4.00
CA SER A 23 -22.57 9.57 5.30
C SER A 23 -21.22 10.06 5.85
N ALA A 24 -20.09 9.52 5.38
CA ALA A 24 -18.74 9.94 5.76
C ALA A 24 -18.11 10.96 4.77
N THR A 25 -18.67 11.10 3.57
CA THR A 25 -18.15 12.01 2.52
C THR A 25 -18.50 13.48 2.76
N ALA A 26 -19.47 13.80 3.63
CA ALA A 26 -19.81 15.18 3.98
C ALA A 26 -18.72 15.91 4.81
N GLN A 27 -17.75 15.17 5.36
CA GLN A 27 -16.67 15.73 6.18
C GLN A 27 -15.28 15.23 5.82
N SER A 28 -15.13 14.47 4.73
CA SER A 28 -13.82 13.90 4.45
C SER A 28 -13.44 13.80 2.99
N GLU A 29 -12.19 14.18 2.75
CA GLU A 29 -11.41 13.84 1.57
C GLU A 29 -11.20 12.32 1.39
N PHE A 30 -11.89 11.43 2.12
CA PHE A 30 -11.60 9.99 2.17
C PHE A 30 -12.07 9.19 0.94
N SER A 31 -12.57 9.82 -0.12
CA SER A 31 -12.61 9.22 -1.46
C SER A 31 -11.24 9.41 -2.10
N MET A 32 -10.26 8.64 -1.63
CA MET A 32 -8.85 8.81 -2.01
C MET A 32 -8.29 7.51 -2.58
N GLU A 33 -7.75 7.61 -3.79
CA GLU A 33 -6.84 6.63 -4.34
C GLU A 33 -5.59 6.54 -3.46
N ARG A 34 -5.27 5.34 -2.98
CA ARG A 34 -4.03 5.06 -2.25
C ARG A 34 -3.07 4.25 -3.12
N ARG A 35 -1.81 4.69 -3.16
CA ARG A 35 -0.71 4.00 -3.86
C ARG A 35 0.29 3.53 -2.81
N ALA A 36 0.10 2.33 -2.28
CA ALA A 36 0.91 1.74 -1.24
C ALA A 36 2.15 0.99 -1.79
N THR A 37 3.18 0.88 -0.95
CA THR A 37 4.37 0.05 -1.18
C THR A 37 4.55 -0.91 -0.02
N TYR A 38 4.47 -2.22 -0.26
CA TYR A 38 4.70 -3.24 0.76
C TYR A 38 5.95 -4.05 0.42
N VAL A 39 6.65 -4.53 1.45
CA VAL A 39 7.72 -5.51 1.26
C VAL A 39 7.36 -6.78 1.98
N PHE A 40 7.35 -7.89 1.26
CA PHE A 40 7.22 -9.23 1.85
C PHE A 40 8.52 -9.99 1.71
N ARG A 41 8.83 -10.81 2.70
CA ARG A 41 9.97 -11.71 2.70
C ARG A 41 9.52 -13.15 2.87
N ASN A 42 10.08 -14.05 2.08
CA ASN A 42 9.89 -15.49 2.21
C ASN A 42 10.81 -16.02 3.30
N ILE A 43 10.22 -16.52 4.38
CA ILE A 43 10.92 -17.18 5.49
C ILE A 43 10.35 -18.59 5.58
N ASP A 44 11.19 -19.59 5.33
CA ASP A 44 10.84 -21.02 5.37
C ASP A 44 9.59 -21.35 4.53
N GLY A 45 9.50 -20.78 3.33
CA GLY A 45 8.38 -20.99 2.40
C GLY A 45 7.16 -20.11 2.66
N LYS A 46 7.19 -19.24 3.68
CA LYS A 46 6.07 -18.35 4.04
C LYS A 46 6.41 -16.90 3.73
N TRP A 47 5.55 -16.23 2.97
CA TRP A 47 5.66 -14.78 2.75
C TRP A 47 5.11 -14.02 3.96
N LEU A 48 5.98 -13.27 4.63
CA LEU A 48 5.66 -12.45 5.78
C LEU A 48 5.85 -10.97 5.42
N CYS A 49 4.96 -10.10 5.91
CA CYS A 49 5.10 -8.66 5.71
C CYS A 49 6.30 -8.15 6.53
N ALA A 50 7.27 -7.57 5.85
CA ALA A 50 8.47 -6.97 6.44
C ALA A 50 8.39 -5.44 6.49
N ILE A 51 7.72 -4.82 5.52
CA ILE A 51 7.43 -3.37 5.50
C ILE A 51 5.97 -3.17 5.11
N ASP A 52 5.22 -2.52 6.01
CA ASP A 52 3.85 -2.07 5.77
C ASP A 52 3.84 -0.55 5.56
N ASN A 53 3.92 -0.10 4.30
CA ASN A 53 3.78 1.31 3.95
C ASN A 53 2.56 1.52 3.03
N SER A 54 1.42 1.77 3.66
CA SER A 54 0.14 2.07 2.97
C SER A 54 0.10 3.42 2.25
N TYR A 55 1.04 4.33 2.54
CA TYR A 55 1.16 5.64 1.88
C TYR A 55 1.99 5.57 0.59
N GLY A 56 2.88 4.59 0.48
CA GLY A 56 3.84 4.50 -0.61
C GLY A 56 4.77 5.71 -0.63
N THR A 57 4.99 6.29 -1.81
CA THR A 57 5.88 7.45 -1.97
C THR A 57 5.24 8.77 -1.54
N THR A 58 3.93 8.82 -1.27
CA THR A 58 3.31 10.09 -0.83
C THR A 58 3.80 10.55 0.53
N LEU A 59 4.44 9.65 1.30
CA LEU A 59 5.10 9.96 2.56
C LEU A 59 6.20 11.02 2.45
N ILE A 60 6.78 11.20 1.25
CA ILE A 60 7.85 12.17 0.97
C ILE A 60 7.40 13.34 0.10
N ASP A 61 6.11 13.43 -0.25
CA ASP A 61 5.60 14.59 -0.97
C ASP A 61 5.69 15.83 -0.06
N GLU A 62 6.27 16.93 -0.56
CA GLU A 62 6.35 18.20 0.17
C GLU A 62 4.95 18.84 0.30
N LYS A 63 4.68 19.46 1.45
CA LYS A 63 3.42 20.17 1.73
C LYS A 63 3.40 21.57 1.14
#